data_AF-A0A7J4IDR3-F1
#
_entry.id   AF-A0A7J4IDR3-F1
#
_cell.length_a   1.000
_cell.length_b   1.000
_cell.length_c   1.000
_cell.angle_alpha   90.00
_cell.angle_beta   90.00
_cell.angle_gamma   90.00
#
_symmetry.space_group_name_H-M   'P 1'
#
loop_
_entity.id
_entity.type
_entity.pdbx_description
1 polymer ?
#
loop_
_entity_poly.entity_id
_entity_poly.type
_entity_poly.pdbx_seq_one_letter_code
_entity_poly.pdbx_strand_id
1 'polypeptide(L)'
;MEWVPECWAWKLVSVKNGGSIATMAYTGLDWFATEDWNNDSIPDCTQFFSGYANTQFFKNYGVNNKTILGQAHTSALIDYLNTYPPMLEILDCKTVQEFVLLGDPSLQIGGYS
;
A
#
# COMPACT_ATOMS: atom_id res chain seq x y z
N MET A 1 22.42 -19.81 -8.40
CA MET A 1 21.40 -18.83 -7.99
C MET A 1 21.92 -17.49 -8.47
N GLU A 2 21.27 -16.92 -9.48
CA GLU A 2 21.66 -15.62 -10.05
C GLU A 2 21.03 -14.54 -9.18
N TRP A 3 21.85 -13.65 -8.60
CA TRP A 3 21.36 -12.56 -7.79
C TRP A 3 20.73 -11.51 -8.69
N VAL A 4 19.44 -11.22 -8.51
CA VAL A 4 18.79 -10.10 -9.18
C VAL A 4 19.22 -8.82 -8.42
N PRO A 5 19.94 -7.88 -9.05
CA PRO A 5 20.52 -6.74 -8.35
C PRO A 5 19.49 -5.72 -7.87
N GLU A 6 18.26 -5.77 -8.40
CA GLU A 6 17.21 -4.79 -8.17
C GLU A 6 15.88 -5.51 -7.91
N CYS A 7 15.14 -5.10 -6.87
CA CYS A 7 13.76 -5.56 -6.72
C CYS A 7 12.88 -4.94 -7.83
N TRP A 8 11.77 -5.60 -8.16
CA TRP A 8 10.88 -5.15 -9.25
C TRP A 8 10.36 -3.71 -9.03
N ALA A 9 10.05 -3.35 -7.78
CA ALA A 9 9.57 -2.02 -7.43
C ALA A 9 10.64 -0.95 -7.66
N TRP A 10 11.90 -1.23 -7.30
CA TRP A 10 13.03 -0.36 -7.63
C TRP A 10 13.23 -0.25 -9.14
N LYS A 11 13.04 -1.35 -9.87
CA LYS A 11 13.16 -1.31 -11.33
C LYS A 11 12.15 -0.37 -11.97
N LEU A 12 10.91 -0.35 -11.49
CA LEU A 12 9.88 0.53 -12.03
C LEU A 12 10.21 2.01 -11.82
N VAL A 13 10.72 2.39 -10.65
CA VAL A 13 10.99 3.81 -10.33
C VAL A 13 12.35 4.31 -10.87
N SER A 14 13.29 3.41 -11.17
CA SER A 14 14.66 3.77 -11.61
C SER A 14 14.83 3.85 -13.13
N VAL A 15 13.85 3.42 -13.93
CA VAL A 15 13.92 3.45 -15.39
C VAL A 15 13.86 4.90 -15.90
N LYS A 16 14.91 5.32 -16.60
CA LYS A 16 14.94 6.64 -17.23
C LYS A 16 13.91 6.72 -18.37
N ASN A 17 13.13 7.79 -18.41
CA ASN A 17 12.12 8.06 -19.44
C ASN A 17 11.06 6.94 -19.60
N GLY A 18 10.74 6.23 -18.53
CA GLY A 18 9.74 5.17 -18.53
C GLY A 18 9.42 4.70 -17.11
N GLY A 19 8.71 3.58 -16.99
CA GLY A 19 8.38 2.99 -15.69
C GLY A 19 7.35 3.81 -14.92
N SER A 20 7.52 3.89 -13.60
CA SER A 20 6.66 4.62 -12.68
C SER A 20 7.39 5.85 -12.11
N ILE A 21 6.64 6.91 -11.80
CA ILE A 21 7.16 8.08 -11.08
C ILE A 21 7.20 7.87 -9.55
N ALA A 22 6.45 6.88 -9.08
CA ALA A 22 6.49 6.34 -7.73
C ALA A 22 5.86 4.93 -7.74
N THR A 23 6.29 4.05 -6.84
CA THR A 23 5.77 2.69 -6.68
C THR A 23 5.57 2.39 -5.21
N MET A 24 4.39 1.88 -4.85
CA MET A 24 4.16 1.25 -3.55
C MET A 24 4.24 -0.26 -3.69
N ALA A 25 4.90 -0.93 -2.77
CA ALA A 25 5.07 -2.38 -2.78
C ALA A 25 5.35 -2.92 -1.37
N TYR A 26 5.13 -4.23 -1.20
CA TYR A 26 5.43 -4.95 0.02
C TYR A 26 6.87 -5.47 -0.02
N THR A 27 7.65 -5.22 1.02
CA THR A 27 9.04 -5.71 1.14
C THR A 27 9.13 -7.14 1.67
N GLY A 28 8.03 -7.71 2.15
CA GLY A 28 7.90 -9.10 2.61
C GLY A 28 6.66 -9.80 2.04
N LEU A 29 6.36 -10.99 2.58
CA LEU A 29 5.21 -11.80 2.16
C LEU A 29 3.91 -11.24 2.71
N ASP A 30 3.04 -10.77 1.83
CA ASP A 30 1.84 -10.07 2.22
C ASP A 30 0.90 -10.85 3.18
N TRP A 31 0.24 -10.13 4.08
CA TRP A 31 -0.79 -10.67 4.98
C TRP A 31 -2.18 -10.30 4.44
N PHE A 32 -2.86 -11.26 3.82
CA PHE A 32 -4.11 -11.04 3.12
C PHE A 32 -5.17 -12.07 3.52
N ALA A 33 -6.43 -11.66 3.43
CA ALA A 33 -7.57 -12.55 3.60
C ALA A 33 -8.00 -13.12 2.26
N THR A 34 -8.69 -14.26 2.30
CA THR A 34 -9.21 -14.96 1.12
C THR A 34 -10.66 -15.32 1.37
N GLU A 35 -11.38 -15.67 0.30
CA GLU A 35 -12.79 -16.08 0.37
C GLU A 35 -13.72 -14.89 0.72
N ASP A 36 -14.74 -15.15 1.53
CA ASP A 36 -15.81 -14.24 1.96
C ASP A 36 -16.25 -14.71 3.36
N TRP A 37 -15.39 -14.53 4.38
CA TRP A 37 -15.60 -15.07 5.73
C TRP A 37 -16.74 -14.39 6.48
N ASN A 38 -17.08 -13.16 6.08
CA ASN A 38 -18.18 -12.39 6.66
C ASN A 38 -19.51 -12.58 5.90
N ASN A 39 -19.52 -13.35 4.81
CA ASN A 39 -20.66 -13.66 3.96
C ASN A 39 -21.38 -12.42 3.41
N ASP A 40 -20.66 -11.36 3.07
CA ASP A 40 -21.23 -10.13 2.52
C ASP A 40 -21.16 -10.05 0.99
N SER A 41 -20.71 -11.12 0.33
CA SER A 41 -20.55 -11.24 -1.13
C SER A 41 -19.49 -10.32 -1.72
N ILE A 42 -18.61 -9.75 -0.90
CA ILE A 42 -17.41 -9.04 -1.33
C ILE A 42 -16.20 -9.95 -1.04
N PRO A 43 -15.19 -10.01 -1.92
CA PRO A 43 -13.99 -10.77 -1.63
C PRO A 43 -13.17 -10.14 -0.50
N ASP A 44 -12.89 -10.94 0.52
CA ASP A 44 -12.16 -10.53 1.72
C ASP A 44 -10.76 -9.98 1.43
N CYS A 45 -10.16 -10.38 0.30
CA CYS A 45 -8.87 -9.88 -0.17
C CYS A 45 -8.86 -8.38 -0.50
N THR A 46 -10.03 -7.72 -0.49
CA THR A 46 -10.16 -6.26 -0.60
C THR A 46 -10.62 -5.59 0.69
N GLN A 47 -11.13 -6.37 1.65
CA GLN A 47 -11.79 -5.87 2.86
C GLN A 47 -10.92 -5.98 4.11
N PHE A 48 -10.03 -6.98 4.16
CA PHE A 48 -9.25 -7.28 5.35
C PHE A 48 -7.75 -7.19 5.08
N PHE A 49 -7.00 -6.97 6.16
CA PHE A 49 -5.53 -6.95 6.19
C PHE A 49 -4.93 -6.09 5.06
N SER A 50 -3.94 -6.57 4.30
CA SER A 50 -3.31 -5.78 3.25
C SER A 50 -4.30 -5.26 2.20
N GLY A 51 -5.36 -6.03 1.91
CA GLY A 51 -6.49 -5.61 1.09
C GLY A 51 -7.16 -4.35 1.62
N TYR A 52 -7.41 -4.30 2.93
CA TYR A 52 -7.90 -3.12 3.63
C TYR A 52 -6.95 -1.93 3.48
N ALA A 53 -5.64 -2.11 3.72
CA ALA A 53 -4.66 -1.04 3.57
C ALA A 53 -4.68 -0.44 2.15
N ASN A 54 -4.72 -1.32 1.13
CA ASN A 54 -4.78 -0.92 -0.27
C ASN A 54 -6.06 -0.15 -0.60
N THR A 55 -7.23 -0.60 -0.11
CA THR A 55 -8.49 0.12 -0.34
C THR A 55 -8.53 1.45 0.42
N GLN A 56 -7.94 1.56 1.61
CA GLN A 56 -7.83 2.83 2.32
C GLN A 56 -6.96 3.84 1.57
N PHE A 57 -5.92 3.42 0.84
CA PHE A 57 -5.17 4.34 -0.02
C PHE A 57 -6.09 4.99 -1.07
N PHE A 58 -6.86 4.19 -1.82
CA PHE A 58 -7.77 4.70 -2.84
C PHE A 58 -8.89 5.56 -2.26
N LYS A 59 -9.44 5.18 -1.09
CA LYS A 59 -10.43 5.99 -0.37
C LYS A 59 -9.83 7.32 0.06
N ASN A 60 -8.62 7.34 0.60
CA ASN A 60 -7.97 8.57 1.03
C ASN A 60 -7.71 9.52 -0.15
N TYR A 61 -7.28 8.98 -1.29
CA TYR A 61 -7.11 9.76 -2.51
C TYR A 61 -8.44 10.26 -3.08
N GLY A 62 -9.39 9.35 -3.35
CA GLY A 62 -10.60 9.63 -4.12
C GLY A 62 -11.79 10.18 -3.34
N VAL A 63 -11.85 9.96 -2.02
CA VAL A 63 -12.97 10.38 -1.16
C VAL A 63 -12.52 11.44 -0.16
N ASN A 64 -11.36 11.24 0.50
CA ASN A 64 -10.86 12.16 1.53
C ASN A 64 -9.97 13.29 0.98
N ASN A 65 -9.82 13.38 -0.34
CA ASN A 65 -9.04 14.42 -1.04
C ASN A 65 -7.57 14.52 -0.58
N LYS A 66 -6.94 13.40 -0.19
CA LYS A 66 -5.50 13.33 0.08
C LYS A 66 -4.76 13.20 -1.26
N THR A 67 -4.52 14.33 -1.92
CA THR A 67 -3.91 14.35 -3.26
C THR A 67 -2.38 14.27 -3.25
N ILE A 68 -1.73 14.54 -2.12
CA ILE A 68 -0.29 14.32 -1.95
C ILE A 68 -0.03 12.83 -1.69
N LEU A 69 0.82 12.21 -2.50
CA LEU A 69 1.05 10.76 -2.50
C LEU A 69 1.44 10.20 -1.13
N GLY A 70 2.42 10.84 -0.48
CA GLY A 70 2.86 10.45 0.86
C GLY A 70 1.78 10.64 1.92
N GLN A 71 0.88 11.62 1.75
CA GLN A 71 -0.26 11.80 2.65
C GLN A 71 -1.29 10.68 2.47
N ALA A 72 -1.65 10.32 1.24
CA ALA A 72 -2.57 9.22 0.97
C ALA A 72 -2.03 7.87 1.48
N HIS A 73 -0.75 7.60 1.23
CA HIS A 73 -0.05 6.41 1.73
C HIS A 73 -0.01 6.36 3.26
N THR A 74 0.42 7.44 3.91
CA THR A 74 0.48 7.50 5.39
C THR A 74 -0.92 7.41 6.01
N SER A 75 -1.95 8.04 5.41
CA SER A 75 -3.32 7.91 5.89
C SER A 75 -3.83 6.47 5.82
N ALA A 76 -3.50 5.72 4.76
CA ALA A 76 -3.85 4.31 4.67
C ALA A 76 -3.21 3.46 5.79
N LEU A 77 -1.94 3.72 6.13
CA LEU A 77 -1.27 3.06 7.24
C LEU A 77 -1.90 3.41 8.60
N ILE A 78 -2.27 4.68 8.80
CA ILE A 78 -2.97 5.12 10.02
C ILE A 78 -4.33 4.45 10.14
N ASP A 79 -5.10 4.39 9.05
CA ASP A 79 -6.41 3.73 9.03
C ASP A 79 -6.28 2.23 9.34
N TYR A 80 -5.24 1.57 8.80
CA TYR A 80 -4.91 0.19 9.13
C TYR A 80 -4.64 0.01 10.63
N LEU A 81 -3.73 0.81 11.20
CA LEU A 81 -3.35 0.73 12.62
C LEU A 81 -4.52 1.01 13.58
N ASN A 82 -5.45 1.86 13.17
CA ASN A 82 -6.67 2.13 13.95
C ASN A 82 -7.66 0.95 13.91
N THR A 83 -7.62 0.13 12.86
CA THR A 83 -8.51 -1.02 12.66
C THR A 83 -7.91 -2.31 13.24
N TYR A 84 -6.61 -2.50 13.09
CA TYR A 84 -5.85 -3.68 13.48
C TYR A 84 -4.73 -3.29 14.46
N PRO A 85 -4.93 -3.46 15.78
CA PRO A 85 -3.93 -3.06 16.76
C PRO A 85 -2.64 -3.89 16.63
N PRO A 86 -1.49 -3.29 16.26
CA PRO A 86 -0.27 -4.02 15.89
C PRO A 86 0.41 -4.76 17.05
N MET A 87 -0.02 -4.48 18.29
CA MET A 87 0.50 -5.14 19.50
C MET A 87 -0.25 -6.43 19.84
N LEU A 88 -1.38 -6.70 19.19
CA LEU A 88 -2.18 -7.91 19.40
C LEU A 88 -1.84 -9.02 18.41
N GLU A 89 -1.41 -8.66 17.20
CA GLU A 89 -1.03 -9.59 16.14
C GLU A 89 0.25 -9.08 15.44
N ILE A 90 1.27 -9.94 15.40
CA ILE A 90 2.60 -9.59 14.87
C ILE A 90 2.56 -9.38 13.35
N LEU A 91 1.64 -10.06 12.65
CA LEU A 91 1.46 -9.89 11.21
C LEU A 91 0.94 -8.49 10.87
N ASP A 92 0.11 -7.88 11.71
CA ASP A 92 -0.35 -6.50 11.52
C ASP A 92 0.78 -5.49 11.69
N CYS A 93 1.69 -5.72 12.64
CA CYS A 93 2.91 -4.93 12.78
C CYS A 93 3.79 -5.03 11.52
N LYS A 94 3.95 -6.24 10.99
CA LYS A 94 4.71 -6.51 9.76
C LYS A 94 4.08 -5.84 8.54
N THR A 95 2.76 -5.92 8.35
CA THR A 95 2.05 -5.31 7.21
C THR A 95 2.37 -3.81 7.08
N VAL A 96 2.35 -3.09 8.20
CA VAL A 96 2.63 -1.64 8.23
C VAL A 96 4.10 -1.34 7.95
N GLN A 97 5.02 -2.18 8.43
CA GLN A 97 6.46 -2.00 8.20
C GLN A 97 6.86 -2.32 6.76
N GLU A 98 6.15 -3.23 6.10
CA GLU A 98 6.55 -3.74 4.79
C GLU A 98 5.91 -3.00 3.61
N PHE A 99 4.80 -2.26 3.81
CA PHE A 99 4.14 -1.49 2.75
C PHE A 99 4.87 -0.17 2.46
N VAL A 100 5.88 -0.24 1.60
CA VAL A 100 6.84 0.84 1.33
C VAL A 100 6.46 1.63 0.08
N LEU A 101 6.62 2.95 0.15
CA LEU A 101 6.56 3.88 -0.97
C LEU A 101 7.98 4.22 -1.47
N LEU A 102 8.26 3.93 -2.74
CA LEU A 102 9.47 4.34 -3.46
C LEU A 102 9.13 5.47 -4.44
N GLY A 103 9.88 6.58 -4.39
CA GLY A 103 9.64 7.77 -5.22
C GLY A 103 9.55 9.04 -4.36
N ASP A 104 9.03 10.12 -4.93
CA ASP A 104 8.83 11.39 -4.21
C ASP A 104 7.49 11.37 -3.45
N PRO A 105 7.49 11.32 -2.09
CA PRO A 105 6.26 11.35 -1.32
C PRO A 105 5.53 12.70 -1.39
N SER A 106 6.19 13.77 -1.85
CA SER A 106 5.57 15.09 -2.01
C SER A 106 4.79 15.25 -3.32
N LEU A 107 4.83 14.25 -4.21
CA LEU A 107 4.13 14.23 -5.48
C LEU A 107 2.62 14.47 -5.31
N GLN A 108 2.08 15.46 -6.02
CA GLN A 108 0.63 15.63 -6.17
C GLN A 108 0.09 14.67 -7.25
N ILE A 109 -0.70 13.69 -6.82
CA ILE A 109 -1.40 12.76 -7.70
C ILE A 109 -2.45 13.54 -8.52
N GLY A 110 -2.40 13.41 -9.84
CA GLY A 110 -3.24 14.17 -10.77
C GLY A 110 -2.58 15.45 -11.32
N GLY A 111 -1.40 15.82 -10.81
CA GLY A 111 -0.63 16.96 -11.29
C GLY A 111 -1.02 18.30 -10.66
N TYR A 112 -0.30 19.34 -11.05
CA TYR A 112 -0.51 20.73 -10.64
C TYR A 112 -1.24 21.50 -11.75
N SER A 113 -2.12 22.42 -11.37
CA SER A 113 -2.78 23.36 -12.29
C SER A 113 -2.04 24.69 -12.35
#